data_AF-J9EFT5-F1
#
_entry.id   AF-J9EFT5-F1
#
_cell.length_a   1.000
_cell.length_b   1.000
_cell.length_c   1.000
_cell.angle_alpha   90.00
_cell.angle_beta   90.00
_cell.angle_gamma   90.00
#
_symmetry.space_group_name_H-M   'P 1'
#
loop_
_entity.id
_entity.type
_entity.pdbx_description
1 polymer ?
#
loop_
_entity_poly.entity_id
_entity_poly.type
_entity_poly.pdbx_seq_one_letter_code
_entity_poly.pdbx_strand_id
1 'polypeptide(L)'
;MLRLASALINQKNVRNGLTSLMNCRAKKTYIANYTIIDHNYDAIVVGAGGAGLRAAARLGEGGLRVAVITKLFPTRSHTVAAQGGINAAIGSMNPDNWKWHFYDTVKGSDWLGDQNAIHYLTKDAVRAVIELENYGMPFSRTAEGKIYQRSFGGQSNNYGKGG
;
A
#
# COMPACT_ATOMS: atom_id res chain seq x y z
N MET A 1 -25.62 12.54 24.53
CA MET A 1 -24.58 11.81 25.29
C MET A 1 -24.88 10.32 25.55
N LEU A 2 -26.14 9.88 25.73
CA LEU A 2 -26.44 8.47 26.06
C LEU A 2 -26.29 7.44 24.92
N ARG A 3 -26.20 7.85 23.64
CA ARG A 3 -26.03 6.91 22.50
C ARG A 3 -24.59 6.44 22.24
N LEU A 4 -23.58 7.11 22.80
CA LEU A 4 -22.17 6.70 22.67
C LEU A 4 -21.76 5.64 23.71
N ALA A 5 -22.39 5.64 24.89
CA ALA A 5 -22.08 4.66 25.94
C ALA A 5 -22.54 3.24 25.58
N SER A 6 -23.68 3.09 24.90
CA SER A 6 -24.21 1.78 24.48
C SER A 6 -23.30 1.06 23.47
N ALA A 7 -22.69 1.79 22.53
CA ALA A 7 -21.77 1.22 21.54
C ALA A 7 -20.45 0.73 22.18
N LEU A 8 -19.96 1.44 23.21
CA LEU A 8 -18.75 1.06 23.95
C LEU A 8 -18.96 -0.14 24.88
N ILE A 9 -20.15 -0.27 25.47
CA ILE A 9 -20.52 -1.44 26.28
C ILE A 9 -20.65 -2.70 25.40
N ASN A 10 -21.19 -2.56 24.19
CA ASN A 10 -21.33 -3.68 23.26
C ASN A 10 -19.97 -4.14 22.68
N GLN A 11 -19.01 -3.21 22.48
CA GLN A 11 -17.64 -3.60 22.09
C GLN A 11 -16.84 -4.27 23.23
N LYS A 12 -17.08 -3.91 24.49
CA LYS A 12 -16.40 -4.56 25.63
C LYS A 12 -16.90 -6.00 25.85
N ASN A 13 -18.19 -6.28 25.65
CA ASN A 13 -18.71 -7.65 25.79
C ASN A 13 -18.30 -8.59 24.65
N VAL A 14 -18.15 -8.09 23.42
CA VAL A 14 -17.60 -8.90 22.31
C VAL A 14 -16.12 -9.23 22.54
N ARG A 15 -15.34 -8.32 23.14
CA ARG A 15 -13.92 -8.56 23.47
C ARG A 15 -13.71 -9.63 24.54
N ASN A 16 -14.62 -9.76 25.50
CA ASN A 16 -14.50 -10.75 26.58
C ASN A 16 -14.88 -12.19 26.16
N GLY A 17 -15.59 -12.37 25.05
CA GLY A 17 -15.90 -13.70 24.49
C GLY A 17 -14.80 -14.29 23.60
N LEU A 18 -13.86 -13.45 23.10
CA LEU A 18 -12.79 -13.85 22.18
C LEU A 18 -11.45 -14.11 22.87
N THR A 19 -11.28 -13.71 24.13
CA THR A 19 -10.06 -13.94 24.92
C THR A 19 -9.88 -15.39 25.36
N SER A 20 -10.90 -16.25 25.25
CA SER A 20 -10.83 -17.68 25.64
C SER A 20 -10.23 -18.62 24.57
N LEU A 21 -9.94 -18.14 23.35
CA LEU A 21 -9.39 -18.98 22.26
C LEU A 21 -7.95 -18.63 21.86
N MET A 22 -7.33 -17.64 22.49
CA MET A 22 -6.01 -17.12 22.10
C MET A 22 -4.84 -17.84 22.79
N ASN A 23 -4.84 -19.17 22.75
CA ASN A 23 -3.62 -19.94 22.94
C ASN A 23 -3.33 -20.73 21.66
N CYS A 24 -3.04 -20.01 20.58
CA CYS A 24 -2.59 -20.60 19.31
C CYS A 24 -1.11 -20.98 19.45
N ARG A 25 -0.85 -22.01 20.25
CA ARG A 25 0.46 -22.67 20.29
C ARG A 25 0.63 -23.37 18.95
N ALA A 26 1.73 -23.08 18.24
CA ALA A 26 2.01 -23.71 16.97
C ALA A 26 1.98 -25.24 17.13
N LYS A 27 1.12 -25.92 16.37
CA LYS A 27 1.05 -27.39 16.40
C LYS A 27 2.26 -27.92 15.64
N LYS A 28 2.97 -28.85 16.26
CA LYS A 28 4.07 -29.56 15.62
C LYS A 28 3.56 -30.93 15.17
N THR A 29 3.65 -31.19 13.88
CA THR A 29 3.32 -32.48 13.28
C THR A 29 4.53 -32.98 12.52
N TYR A 30 4.70 -34.29 12.44
CA TYR A 30 5.81 -34.90 11.73
C TYR A 30 5.25 -35.66 10.53
N ILE A 31 5.72 -35.34 9.32
CA ILE A 31 5.46 -36.10 8.10
C ILE A 31 6.79 -36.61 7.56
N ALA A 32 6.96 -37.93 7.55
CA ALA A 32 8.25 -38.58 7.30
C ALA A 32 9.37 -37.98 8.18
N ASN A 33 10.37 -37.33 7.56
CA ASN A 33 11.51 -36.70 8.25
C ASN A 33 11.36 -35.17 8.44
N TYR A 34 10.23 -34.56 8.06
CA TYR A 34 10.03 -33.12 8.17
C TYR A 34 9.20 -32.77 9.40
N THR A 35 9.68 -31.78 10.17
CA THR A 35 8.89 -31.15 11.23
C THR A 35 8.04 -30.05 10.60
N ILE A 36 6.73 -30.22 10.65
CA ILE A 36 5.74 -29.23 10.21
C ILE A 36 5.31 -28.42 11.42
N ILE A 37 5.31 -27.09 11.26
CA ILE A 37 4.88 -26.15 12.29
C ILE A 37 3.69 -25.38 11.74
N ASP A 38 2.51 -25.62 12.32
CA ASP A 38 1.29 -24.94 11.92
C ASP A 38 1.16 -23.60 12.65
N HIS A 39 0.86 -22.55 11.88
CA HIS A 39 0.62 -21.20 12.38
C HIS A 39 -0.75 -20.70 11.93
N ASN A 40 -1.46 -19.99 12.81
CA ASN A 40 -2.76 -19.42 12.51
C ASN A 40 -2.72 -17.89 12.55
N TYR A 41 -3.09 -17.27 11.44
CA TYR A 41 -3.17 -15.83 11.25
C TYR A 41 -4.44 -15.48 10.48
N ASP A 42 -4.87 -14.23 10.56
CA ASP A 42 -6.08 -13.77 9.87
C ASP A 42 -5.77 -13.43 8.39
N ALA A 43 -4.53 -13.02 8.12
CA ALA A 43 -4.01 -12.84 6.76
C ALA A 43 -2.51 -13.20 6.68
N ILE A 44 -2.09 -13.66 5.51
CA ILE A 44 -0.69 -13.95 5.19
C ILE A 44 -0.27 -13.12 3.98
N VAL A 45 0.82 -12.37 4.11
CA VAL A 45 1.45 -11.60 3.04
C VAL A 45 2.77 -12.26 2.68
N VAL A 46 2.91 -12.69 1.42
CA VAL A 46 4.15 -13.29 0.92
C VAL A 46 4.93 -12.24 0.13
N GLY A 47 6.05 -11.80 0.69
CA GLY A 47 6.93 -10.76 0.15
C GLY A 47 6.93 -9.50 1.02
N ALA A 48 8.13 -8.99 1.34
CA ALA A 48 8.33 -7.78 2.15
C ALA A 48 8.94 -6.61 1.34
N GLY A 49 8.56 -6.50 0.07
CA GLY A 49 8.81 -5.31 -0.74
C GLY A 49 7.79 -4.20 -0.47
N GLY A 50 7.82 -3.11 -1.25
CA GLY A 50 6.92 -1.96 -1.02
C GLY A 50 5.43 -2.33 -0.97
N ALA A 51 4.97 -3.16 -1.92
CA ALA A 51 3.58 -3.61 -1.97
C ALA A 51 3.18 -4.47 -0.75
N GLY A 52 4.02 -5.45 -0.41
CA GLY A 52 3.74 -6.36 0.71
C GLY A 52 3.75 -5.66 2.06
N LEU A 53 4.73 -4.79 2.30
CA LEU A 53 4.78 -3.99 3.53
C LEU A 53 3.61 -3.01 3.63
N ARG A 54 3.22 -2.34 2.53
CA ARG A 54 2.07 -1.44 2.53
C ARG A 54 0.76 -2.18 2.82
N ALA A 55 0.57 -3.37 2.23
CA ALA A 55 -0.58 -4.22 2.48
C ALA A 55 -0.61 -4.71 3.93
N ALA A 56 0.51 -5.22 4.44
CA ALA A 56 0.62 -5.69 5.82
C ALA A 56 0.36 -4.58 6.84
N ALA A 57 0.90 -3.37 6.59
CA ALA A 57 0.63 -2.20 7.43
C ALA A 57 -0.87 -1.88 7.48
N ARG A 58 -1.55 -1.83 6.32
CA ARG A 58 -2.99 -1.54 6.28
C ARG A 58 -3.83 -2.60 6.98
N LEU A 59 -3.50 -3.88 6.77
CA LEU A 59 -4.21 -4.99 7.41
C LEU A 59 -4.00 -4.96 8.93
N GLY A 60 -2.79 -4.63 9.39
CA GLY A 60 -2.48 -4.45 10.81
C GLY A 60 -3.19 -3.26 11.45
N GLU A 61 -3.26 -2.11 10.77
CA GLU A 61 -4.08 -0.95 11.18
C GLU A 61 -5.58 -1.30 11.28
N GLY A 62 -6.04 -2.25 10.46
CA GLY A 62 -7.38 -2.82 10.51
C GLY A 62 -7.63 -3.77 11.69
N GLY A 63 -6.62 -4.05 12.52
CA GLY A 63 -6.72 -4.92 13.69
C GLY A 63 -6.57 -6.41 13.39
N LEU A 64 -6.14 -6.79 12.19
CA LEU A 64 -5.93 -8.19 11.82
C LEU A 64 -4.53 -8.67 12.25
N ARG A 65 -4.41 -9.95 12.63
CA ARG A 65 -3.12 -10.60 12.85
C ARG A 65 -2.55 -11.02 11.49
N VAL A 66 -1.49 -10.34 11.06
CA VAL A 66 -0.87 -10.53 9.75
C VAL A 66 0.50 -11.18 9.90
N ALA A 67 0.73 -12.27 9.17
CA ALA A 67 2.07 -12.82 8.99
C ALA A 67 2.69 -12.29 7.69
N VAL A 68 3.88 -11.69 7.78
CA VAL A 68 4.66 -11.29 6.60
C VAL A 68 5.80 -12.26 6.41
N ILE A 69 5.74 -13.05 5.34
CA ILE A 69 6.73 -14.08 5.02
C ILE A 69 7.60 -13.56 3.89
N THR A 70 8.91 -13.50 4.11
CA THR A 70 9.86 -13.03 3.10
C THR A 70 11.13 -13.87 3.13
N LYS A 71 11.68 -14.13 1.94
CA LYS A 71 12.94 -14.87 1.79
C LYS A 71 14.18 -14.00 2.06
N LEU A 72 14.03 -12.69 1.91
CA LEU A 72 15.08 -11.70 2.16
C LEU A 72 14.69 -10.81 3.33
N PHE A 73 15.68 -10.24 4.02
CA PHE A 73 15.43 -9.14 4.94
C PHE A 73 14.69 -8.00 4.19
N PRO A 74 13.64 -7.39 4.76
CA PRO A 74 12.72 -6.52 4.01
C PRO A 74 13.39 -5.41 3.17
N THR A 75 14.40 -4.74 3.72
CA THR A 75 15.11 -3.65 3.03
C THR A 75 16.05 -4.12 1.91
N ARG A 76 16.21 -5.43 1.73
CA ARG A 76 16.94 -6.05 0.60
C ARG A 76 16.02 -6.47 -0.54
N SER A 77 14.72 -6.19 -0.45
CA SER A 77 13.78 -6.39 -1.56
C SER A 77 14.12 -5.47 -2.73
N HIS A 78 13.84 -5.89 -3.97
CA HIS A 78 14.22 -5.12 -5.18
C HIS A 78 13.60 -3.70 -5.26
N THR A 79 12.55 -3.41 -4.47
CA THR A 79 12.03 -2.05 -4.29
C THR A 79 13.14 -1.06 -3.86
N VAL A 80 14.17 -1.51 -3.13
CA VAL A 80 15.29 -0.65 -2.70
C VAL A 80 16.13 -0.12 -3.87
N ALA A 81 16.12 -0.80 -5.01
CA ALA A 81 16.89 -0.42 -6.20
C ALA A 81 16.15 0.56 -7.12
N ALA A 82 14.91 0.95 -6.79
CA ALA A 82 14.16 1.92 -7.57
C ALA A 82 14.78 3.33 -7.43
N GLN A 83 15.10 3.96 -8.56
CA GLN A 83 15.75 5.28 -8.60
C GLN A 83 14.85 6.37 -9.20
N GLY A 84 13.94 5.98 -10.10
CA GLY A 84 13.26 6.93 -10.99
C GLY A 84 12.33 7.91 -10.27
N GLY A 85 11.49 7.40 -9.37
CA GLY A 85 10.45 8.15 -8.68
C GLY A 85 9.11 7.39 -8.66
N ILE A 86 8.06 8.08 -8.21
CA ILE A 86 6.68 7.60 -8.21
C ILE A 86 5.79 8.65 -8.88
N ASN A 87 4.90 8.22 -9.77
CA ASN A 87 4.05 9.12 -10.52
C ASN A 87 2.77 9.44 -9.75
N ALA A 88 2.49 10.73 -9.55
CA ALA A 88 1.24 11.24 -9.03
C ALA A 88 0.99 12.65 -9.58
N ALA A 89 -0.25 12.93 -9.96
CA ALA A 89 -0.64 14.23 -10.50
C ALA A 89 -0.85 15.28 -9.38
N ILE A 90 0.23 15.59 -8.65
CA ILE A 90 0.21 16.52 -7.50
C ILE A 90 0.10 17.98 -7.98
N GLY A 91 0.68 18.28 -9.14
CA GLY A 91 0.71 19.63 -9.70
C GLY A 91 1.64 20.59 -8.94
N SER A 92 2.74 20.09 -8.37
CA SER A 92 3.72 20.89 -7.63
C SER A 92 4.55 21.79 -8.55
N MET A 93 4.93 21.28 -9.74
CA MET A 93 5.79 21.99 -10.69
C MET A 93 5.00 22.76 -11.76
N ASN A 94 3.97 22.11 -12.30
CA ASN A 94 3.08 22.65 -13.33
C ASN A 94 1.64 22.20 -12.99
N PRO A 95 0.60 22.89 -13.47
CA PRO A 95 -0.78 22.40 -13.36
C PRO A 95 -0.90 21.00 -13.95
N ASP A 96 -1.52 20.08 -13.21
CA ASP A 96 -1.63 18.67 -13.58
C ASP A 96 -3.04 18.13 -13.29
N ASN A 97 -3.41 17.04 -13.95
CA ASN A 97 -4.69 16.36 -13.77
C ASN A 97 -4.50 14.84 -13.84
N TRP A 98 -5.06 14.12 -12.87
CA TRP A 98 -5.04 12.66 -12.84
C TRP A 98 -5.60 12.02 -14.13
N LYS A 99 -6.50 12.70 -14.84
CA LYS A 99 -7.04 12.25 -16.14
C LYS A 99 -5.98 12.24 -17.25
N TRP A 100 -4.98 13.12 -17.20
CA TRP A 100 -3.87 13.12 -18.14
C TRP A 100 -2.95 11.93 -17.86
N HIS A 101 -2.62 11.69 -16.59
CA HIS A 101 -1.93 10.48 -16.16
C HIS A 101 -2.67 9.19 -16.57
N PHE A 102 -4.01 9.17 -16.43
CA PHE A 102 -4.85 8.08 -16.93
C PHE A 102 -4.69 7.86 -18.44
N TYR A 103 -4.81 8.93 -19.24
CA TYR A 103 -4.64 8.86 -20.69
C TYR A 103 -3.26 8.32 -21.09
N ASP A 104 -2.21 8.85 -20.48
CA ASP A 104 -0.82 8.42 -20.74
C ASP A 104 -0.62 6.95 -20.38
N THR A 105 -1.23 6.47 -19.29
CA THR A 105 -1.11 5.07 -18.87
C THR A 105 -1.88 4.14 -19.81
N VAL A 106 -3.09 4.51 -20.25
CA VAL A 106 -3.85 3.72 -21.23
C VAL A 106 -3.11 3.64 -22.57
N LYS A 107 -2.65 4.79 -23.08
CA LYS A 107 -1.86 4.86 -24.31
C LYS A 107 -0.55 4.10 -24.18
N GLY A 108 0.17 4.27 -23.06
CA GLY A 108 1.45 3.60 -22.80
C GLY A 108 1.32 2.09 -22.63
N SER A 109 0.14 1.60 -22.22
CA SER A 109 -0.20 0.17 -22.19
C SER A 109 -0.59 -0.40 -23.56
N ASP A 110 -0.52 0.40 -24.63
CA ASP A 110 -0.99 0.04 -25.97
C ASP A 110 -2.44 -0.45 -25.98
N TRP A 111 -3.30 0.21 -25.19
CA TRP A 111 -4.73 -0.12 -24.98
C TRP A 111 -5.02 -1.52 -24.44
N LEU A 112 -3.99 -2.30 -24.07
CA LEU A 112 -4.14 -3.63 -23.48
C LEU A 112 -4.41 -3.57 -21.97
N GLY A 113 -4.15 -2.43 -21.33
CA GLY A 113 -4.35 -2.25 -19.90
C GLY A 113 -5.82 -2.12 -19.49
N ASP A 114 -6.18 -2.78 -18.39
CA ASP A 114 -7.50 -2.71 -17.80
C ASP A 114 -7.83 -1.29 -17.29
N GLN A 115 -8.69 -0.59 -18.02
CA GLN A 115 -8.95 0.83 -17.78
C GLN A 115 -9.61 1.12 -16.42
N ASN A 116 -10.38 0.18 -15.87
CA ASN A 116 -10.92 0.30 -14.51
C ASN A 116 -9.80 0.31 -13.45
N ALA A 117 -8.79 -0.55 -13.59
CA ALA A 117 -7.64 -0.61 -12.71
C ALA A 117 -6.76 0.63 -12.87
N ILE A 118 -6.49 1.05 -14.11
CA ILE A 118 -5.71 2.26 -14.40
C ILE A 118 -6.40 3.51 -13.85
N HIS A 119 -7.72 3.60 -13.96
CA HIS A 119 -8.50 4.71 -13.39
C HIS A 119 -8.33 4.74 -11.86
N TYR A 120 -8.48 3.61 -11.17
CA TYR A 120 -8.27 3.55 -9.73
C TYR A 120 -6.85 3.97 -9.35
N LEU A 121 -5.84 3.41 -10.03
CA LEU A 121 -4.42 3.71 -9.80
C LEU A 121 -4.12 5.21 -9.92
N THR A 122 -4.47 5.81 -11.06
CA THR A 122 -4.09 7.19 -11.39
C THR A 122 -4.85 8.23 -10.56
N LYS A 123 -6.12 7.96 -10.24
CA LYS A 123 -6.93 8.80 -9.36
C LYS A 123 -6.46 8.75 -7.91
N ASP A 124 -6.06 7.57 -7.42
CA ASP A 124 -5.64 7.38 -6.03
C ASP A 124 -4.15 7.73 -5.77
N ALA A 125 -3.34 7.82 -6.84
CA ALA A 125 -1.90 8.07 -6.77
C ALA A 125 -1.53 9.28 -5.90
N VAL A 126 -2.26 10.40 -6.02
CA VAL A 126 -1.98 11.62 -5.24
C VAL A 126 -2.14 11.36 -3.74
N ARG A 127 -3.22 10.68 -3.34
CA ARG A 127 -3.48 10.31 -1.94
C ARG A 127 -2.40 9.38 -1.41
N ALA A 128 -2.00 8.38 -2.20
CA ALA A 128 -0.97 7.43 -1.82
C ALA A 128 0.42 8.07 -1.64
N VAL A 129 0.80 9.03 -2.50
CA VAL A 129 2.09 9.72 -2.36
C VAL A 129 2.11 10.66 -1.15
N ILE A 130 1.01 11.38 -0.88
CA ILE A 130 0.90 12.22 0.32
C ILE A 130 0.92 11.36 1.58
N GLU A 131 0.32 10.17 1.57
CA GLU A 131 0.41 9.23 2.69
C GLU A 131 1.87 8.83 2.98
N LEU A 132 2.67 8.54 1.95
CA LEU A 132 4.10 8.25 2.12
C LEU A 132 4.88 9.44 2.68
N GLU A 133 4.57 10.66 2.22
CA GLU A 133 5.16 11.88 2.78
C GLU A 133 4.86 12.01 4.28
N ASN A 134 3.60 11.76 4.69
CA ASN A 134 3.18 11.82 6.08
C ASN A 134 3.82 10.74 6.95
N TYR A 135 4.21 9.59 6.37
CA TYR A 135 5.04 8.59 7.05
C TYR A 135 6.53 9.00 7.16
N GLY A 136 6.91 10.16 6.63
CA GLY A 136 8.26 10.70 6.71
C GLY A 136 9.15 10.35 5.52
N MET A 137 8.58 9.95 4.38
CA MET A 137 9.38 9.68 3.18
C MET A 137 10.12 10.96 2.73
N PRO A 138 11.46 10.93 2.62
CA PRO A 138 12.27 12.13 2.38
C PRO A 138 12.28 12.51 0.89
N PHE A 139 11.14 12.97 0.37
CA PHE A 139 11.07 13.52 -0.98
C PHE A 139 11.93 14.79 -1.11
N SER A 140 12.59 14.93 -2.27
CA SER A 140 13.18 16.20 -2.68
C SER A 140 12.12 17.29 -2.74
N ARG A 141 12.54 18.54 -2.53
CA ARG A 141 11.63 19.68 -2.35
C ARG A 141 11.80 20.76 -3.41
N THR A 142 10.71 21.44 -3.75
CA THR A 142 10.75 22.70 -4.50
C THR A 142 11.17 23.86 -3.59
N ALA A 143 11.39 25.05 -4.16
CA ALA A 143 11.71 26.26 -3.38
C ALA A 143 10.60 26.63 -2.38
N GLU A 144 9.36 26.24 -2.69
CA GLU A 144 8.17 26.45 -1.86
C GLU A 144 7.94 25.30 -0.83
N GLY A 145 8.84 24.33 -0.75
CA GLY A 145 8.76 23.20 0.18
C GLY A 145 7.80 22.08 -0.23
N LYS A 146 7.23 22.12 -1.44
CA LYS A 146 6.38 21.04 -1.97
C LYS A 146 7.22 19.86 -2.46
N ILE A 147 6.60 18.70 -2.66
CA ILE A 147 7.25 17.54 -3.27
C ILE A 147 7.70 17.91 -4.69
N TYR A 148 9.00 17.75 -4.96
CA TYR A 148 9.58 17.97 -6.29
C TYR A 148 9.12 16.87 -7.26
N GLN A 149 8.69 17.28 -8.45
CA GLN A 149 8.34 16.39 -9.55
C GLN A 149 9.32 16.61 -10.72
N ARG A 150 9.71 15.52 -11.39
CA ARG A 150 10.58 15.58 -12.57
C ARG A 150 9.88 14.98 -13.78
N SER A 151 10.28 15.40 -14.98
CA SER A 151 9.81 14.80 -16.21
C SER A 151 10.26 13.32 -16.30
N PHE A 152 9.37 12.48 -16.81
CA PHE A 152 9.64 11.07 -17.08
C PHE A 152 9.11 10.69 -18.48
N GLY A 153 9.63 9.60 -19.05
CA GLY A 153 9.22 9.17 -20.39
C GLY A 153 7.73 8.83 -20.46
N GLY A 154 7.06 9.28 -21.52
CA GLY A 154 5.66 8.96 -21.78
C GLY A 154 4.64 9.73 -20.96
N GLN A 155 5.03 10.83 -20.32
CA GLN A 155 4.13 11.73 -19.58
C GLN A 155 3.80 12.96 -20.42
N SER A 156 2.54 13.38 -20.43
CA SER A 156 2.06 14.49 -21.23
C SER A 156 0.96 15.30 -20.54
N ASN A 157 0.87 16.57 -20.90
CA ASN A 157 -0.21 17.47 -20.53
C ASN A 157 -1.30 17.47 -21.60
N ASN A 158 -2.54 17.77 -21.19
CA ASN A 158 -3.66 17.98 -22.11
C ASN A 158 -3.90 16.83 -23.11
N TYR A 159 -3.80 15.58 -22.65
CA TYR A 159 -4.03 14.37 -23.46
C TYR A 159 -3.07 14.25 -24.66
N GLY A 160 -1.77 14.39 -24.44
CA GLY A 160 -0.75 14.21 -25.48
C GLY A 160 -0.37 15.48 -26.25
N LYS A 161 -0.82 16.66 -25.82
CA LYS A 161 -0.59 17.93 -26.55
C LYS A 161 0.60 18.74 -26.03
N GLY A 162 1.26 18.31 -24.96
CA GLY A 162 2.48 18.92 -24.44
C GLY A 162 3.19 17.98 -23.47
N GLY A 163 4.46 18.24 -23.16
CA GLY A 163 5.28 17.44 -22.24
C GLY A 163 6.56 18.17 -21.88
#